data_AF-A0A2K3K117-F1
#
_entry.id   AF-A0A2K3K117-F1
#
_cell.length_a   1.000
_cell.length_b   1.000
_cell.length_c   1.000
_cell.angle_alpha   90.00
_cell.angle_beta   90.00
_cell.angle_gamma   90.00
#
_symmetry.space_group_name_H-M   'P 1'
#
loop_
_entity.id
_entity.type
_entity.pdbx_description
1 polymer ?
#
loop_
_entity_poly.entity_id
_entity_poly.type
_entity_poly.pdbx_seq_one_letter_code
_entity_poly.pdbx_strand_id
1 'polypeptide(L)' 'MDEISTGLDSSTAFQIVKSLGQYVHILNGTALISLLQPAPETYELFDDIILLSDGEIVYQGPRVLEWRRE' A
#
# COMPACT_ATOMS: atom_id res chain seq x y z
N MET A 1 -20.89 7.87 4.83
CA MET A 1 -21.16 7.22 6.15
C MET A 1 -19.79 7.02 6.74
N ASP A 2 -19.29 8.10 7.31
CA ASP A 2 -17.87 8.38 7.46
C ASP A 2 -17.53 8.45 8.95
N GLU A 3 -16.27 8.14 9.25
CA GLU A 3 -15.52 8.43 10.49
C GLU A 3 -15.54 7.48 11.69
N ILE A 4 -16.53 6.61 11.96
CA ILE A 4 -16.53 5.84 13.25
C ILE A 4 -16.34 4.32 13.08
N SER A 5 -16.55 3.76 11.88
CA SER A 5 -16.38 2.32 11.64
C SER A 5 -14.95 1.89 11.27
N THR A 6 -14.06 2.84 10.97
CA THR A 6 -12.78 2.56 10.28
C THR A 6 -11.54 2.76 11.15
N GLY A 7 -11.61 3.35 12.35
CA GLY A 7 -10.41 3.62 13.16
C GLY A 7 -9.69 2.37 13.66
N LEU A 8 -10.45 1.39 14.19
CA LEU A 8 -9.89 0.13 14.69
C LEU A 8 -9.49 -0.80 13.53
N ASP A 9 -10.31 -0.84 12.47
CA ASP A 9 -10.07 -1.63 11.26
C ASP A 9 -8.85 -1.10 10.48
N SER A 10 -8.74 0.23 10.31
CA SER A 10 -7.59 0.90 9.70
C SER A 10 -6.32 0.68 10.52
N SER A 11 -6.38 0.76 11.85
CA SER A 11 -5.21 0.48 12.69
C SER A 11 -4.76 -0.99 12.59
N THR A 12 -5.72 -1.92 12.49
CA THR A 12 -5.44 -3.35 12.35
C THR A 12 -4.87 -3.66 10.97
N ALA A 13 -5.47 -3.12 9.90
CA ALA A 13 -4.98 -3.21 8.54
C ALA A 13 -3.56 -2.64 8.42
N PHE A 14 -3.29 -1.49 9.02
CA PHE A 14 -1.96 -0.90 9.08
C PHE A 14 -0.95 -1.84 9.74
N GLN A 15 -1.26 -2.41 10.92
CA GLN A 15 -0.36 -3.34 11.59
C GLN A 15 -0.13 -4.63 10.78
N ILE A 16 -1.16 -5.13 10.09
CA ILE A 16 -1.04 -6.31 9.22
C ILE A 16 -0.13 -6.01 8.03
N VAL A 17 -0.39 -4.93 7.29
CA VAL A 17 0.41 -4.53 6.12
C VAL A 17 1.86 -4.27 6.53
N LYS A 18 2.07 -3.57 7.65
CA LYS A 18 3.41 -3.31 8.19
C LYS A 18 4.15 -4.61 8.53
N SER A 19 3.48 -5.53 9.22
CA SER A 19 4.09 -6.81 9.60
C SER A 19 4.42 -7.65 8.37
N LEU A 20 3.51 -7.70 7.37
CA LEU A 20 3.75 -8.38 6.10
C LEU A 20 4.94 -7.76 5.35
N GLY A 21 5.02 -6.44 5.27
CA GLY A 21 6.14 -5.70 4.69
C GLY A 21 7.48 -6.10 5.34
N GLN A 22 7.51 -6.15 6.68
CA GLN A 22 8.70 -6.60 7.41
C GLN A 22 9.05 -8.07 7.09
N TYR A 23 8.06 -8.96 7.06
CA TYR A 23 8.31 -10.38 6.74
C TYR A 23 8.86 -10.57 5.34
N VAL A 24 8.30 -9.89 4.32
CA VAL A 24 8.79 -10.04 2.94
C VAL A 24 10.20 -9.48 2.79
N HIS A 25 10.54 -8.39 3.48
CA HIS A 25 11.89 -7.85 3.48
C HIS A 25 12.90 -8.79 4.16
N ILE A 26 12.53 -9.40 5.29
CA ILE A 26 13.39 -10.35 6.02
C ILE A 26 13.61 -11.64 5.22
N LEU A 27 12.56 -12.12 4.55
CA LEU A 27 12.59 -13.38 3.80
C LEU A 27 13.03 -13.21 2.34
N ASN A 28 13.37 -11.99 1.91
CA ASN A 28 13.64 -11.65 0.51
C ASN A 28 12.51 -12.12 -0.44
N GLY A 29 11.26 -11.97 0.00
CA GLY A 29 10.06 -12.33 -0.76
C GLY A 29 9.36 -11.11 -1.38
N THR A 30 8.25 -11.37 -2.08
CA THR A 30 7.37 -10.34 -2.65
C THR A 30 5.93 -10.64 -2.26
N ALA A 31 5.20 -9.62 -1.79
CA ALA A 31 3.76 -9.72 -1.52
C ALA A 31 3.00 -8.72 -2.41
N LEU A 32 1.85 -9.17 -2.93
CA LEU A 32 0.89 -8.32 -3.61
C LEU A 32 -0.34 -8.18 -2.72
N ILE A 33 -0.70 -6.94 -2.36
CA ILE A 33 -1.80 -6.63 -1.46
C ILE A 33 -2.70 -5.62 -2.16
N SER A 34 -4.01 -5.88 -2.15
CA SER A 34 -5.03 -4.94 -2.63
C SER A 34 -5.82 -4.39 -1.45
N LEU A 35 -5.91 -3.06 -1.35
CA LEU A 35 -6.68 -2.37 -0.32
C LEU A 35 -7.74 -1.48 -0.97
N LEU A 36 -8.97 -1.55 -0.47
CA LEU A 36 -10.03 -0.65 -0.90
C LEU A 36 -9.92 0.64 -0.08
N GLN A 37 -9.35 1.70 -0.69
CA GLN A 37 -9.21 3.04 -0.08
C GLN A 37 -8.40 3.04 1.23
N PRO A 38 -7.09 2.70 1.18
CA PRO A 38 -6.25 2.72 2.38
C PRO A 38 -6.13 4.13 2.96
N ALA A 39 -6.01 4.21 4.29
CA ALA A 39 -5.61 5.44 4.94
C ALA A 39 -4.22 5.89 4.44
N PRO A 40 -3.92 7.20 4.41
CA PRO A 40 -2.65 7.72 3.90
C PRO A 40 -1.43 7.03 4.53
N GLU A 41 -1.46 6.78 5.84
CA GLU A 41 -0.35 6.14 6.55
C GLU A 41 -0.11 4.69 6.10
N THR A 42 -1.17 3.97 5.70
CA THR A 42 -1.05 2.61 5.16
C THR A 42 -0.55 2.62 3.73
N TYR A 43 -0.97 3.61 2.92
CA TYR A 43 -0.43 3.82 1.58
C TYR A 43 1.09 4.06 1.60
N GLU A 44 1.61 4.76 2.61
CA GLU A 44 3.05 5.00 2.78
C GLU A 44 3.87 3.73 3.14
N LEU A 45 3.25 2.58 3.37
CA LEU A 45 3.94 1.32 3.64
C LEU A 45 4.33 0.55 2.37
N PHE A 46 3.84 0.96 1.19
CA PHE A 46 4.07 0.24 -0.07
C PHE A 46 5.32 0.75 -0.80
N ASP A 47 6.14 -0.17 -1.31
CA ASP A 47 7.29 0.14 -2.16
C ASP A 47 6.84 0.58 -3.57
N ASP A 48 6.03 -0.26 -4.20
CA ASP A 48 5.45 -0.05 -5.53
C ASP A 48 3.92 -0.02 -5.46
N ILE A 49 3.30 0.71 -6.39
CA ILE A 49 1.86 0.85 -6.54
C ILE A 49 1.44 0.39 -7.94
N ILE A 50 0.33 -0.37 -8.00
CA ILE A 50 -0.41 -0.65 -9.23
C ILE A 50 -1.74 0.09 -9.14
N LEU A 51 -1.98 1.02 -10.07
CA LEU A 51 -3.26 1.71 -10.20
C LEU A 51 -4.07 1.09 -11.33
N LEU A 52 -5.29 0.68 -11.01
CA LEU A 52 -6.25 0.10 -11.97
C LEU A 52 -7.36 1.10 -12.26
N SER A 53 -7.75 1.22 -13.53
CA SER A 53 -8.92 1.99 -13.98
C SER A 53 -9.60 1.22 -15.11
N ASP A 54 -10.91 1.00 -15.01
CA ASP A 54 -11.72 0.27 -15.99
C ASP A 54 -11.17 -1.12 -16.40
N GLY A 55 -10.52 -1.81 -15.45
CA GLY A 55 -9.91 -3.13 -15.68
C GLY A 55 -8.50 -3.10 -16.26
N GLU A 56 -7.97 -1.92 -16.55
CA GLU A 56 -6.64 -1.73 -17.13
C GLU A 56 -5.65 -1.15 -16.10
N ILE A 57 -4.36 -1.49 -16.23
CA ILE A 57 -3.29 -0.89 -15.44
C ILE A 57 -2.94 0.48 -16.04
N VAL A 58 -3.22 1.54 -15.29
CA VAL A 58 -2.89 2.92 -15.70
C VAL A 58 -1.57 3.41 -15.11
N TYR A 59 -1.09 2.78 -14.04
CA TYR A 59 0.23 3.04 -13.45
C TYR A 59 0.76 1.78 -12.78
N GLN A 60 2.06 1.52 -12.95
CA GLN A 60 2.80 0.52 -12.19
C GLN A 60 4.22 1.03 -11.96
N GLY A 61 4.61 1.19 -10.71
CA GLY A 61 5.96 1.62 -10.35
C GLY A 61 6.06 2.14 -8.92
N PRO A 62 7.19 2.79 -8.58
CA PRO A 62 7.46 3.26 -7.22
C PRO A 62 6.36 4.18 -6.71
N ARG A 63 6.06 4.09 -5.41
CA ARG A 63 5.09 5.00 -4.77
C ARG A 63 5.49 6.46 -4.93
N VAL A 64 6.78 6.75 -4.69
CA VAL A 64 7.34 8.09 -4.80
C VAL A 64 7.99 8.24 -6.17
N LEU A 65 7.57 9.27 -6.91
CA LEU A 65 8.26 9.69 -8.12
C LEU A 65 9.60 10.32 -7.74
N GLU A 66 10.65 9.51 -7.62
CA GLU A 66 12.00 10.02 -7.67
C GLU A 66 12.28 10.47 -9.10
N TRP A 67 12.02 11.75 -9.38
CA TRP A 67 12.65 12.42 -10.52
C TRP A 67 14.14 12.27 -10.31
N ARG A 68 14.77 11.36 -11.07
CA ARG A 68 16.24 11.28 -11.12
C ARG A 68 16.74 12.68 -11.46
N ARG A 69 17.32 13.35 -10.45
CA ARG A 69 18.20 14.49 -10.67
C ARG A 69 19.39 13.96 -11.43
N GLU A 70 19.31 14.03 -12.75
CA GLU A 70 20.48 14.13 -13.63
C GLU A 70 20.99 15.57 -13.61
#